data_AF-A0AA40BTY2-F1
#
_entry.id   AF-A0AA40BTY2-F1
#
_cell.length_a   1.000
_cell.length_b   1.000
_cell.length_c   1.000
_cell.angle_alpha   90.00
_cell.angle_beta   90.00
_cell.angle_gamma   90.00
#
_symmetry.space_group_name_H-M   'P 1'
#
loop_
_entity.id
_entity.type
_entity.pdbx_description
1 polymer ?
#
loop_
_entity_poly.entity_id
_entity_poly.type
_entity_poly.pdbx_seq_one_letter_code
_entity_poly.pdbx_strand_id
1 'polypeptide(L)'
;MFPCPSRLWHLTCTTLLLLVPSTSAAWPNTPFRTSGRWILDATGANVNYVGVNWPAHGEVMIPEGLQYQFIPAIVNHMKSLGMKAVRLTYAIEMVDQIYANNEADFTIGVALFGALGGTSGTKLLDDIVRNNPGFSSTTTRLQVFDAVVAECVRQEIFVQLDNHVSKAGWCCHPVEGNSWWGDTLFSTKNWIRGLTNMAEHASPPLTPSTEVFNPASFNDYADKLVLELHTYDPAQECAAFEKKLFNLGFRTLDSTSAKNTLPLVMTEFGFLQVNETYKDIYGTCLSNYLPAQRVGWMMWVVAGSYYVRELTHDYDETWGLLNHDWSG
;
A
#
# COMPACT_ATOMS: atom_id res chain seq x y z
N MET A 1 -79.85 29.91 -15.91
CA MET A 1 -79.64 29.24 -17.22
C MET A 1 -78.27 29.67 -17.72
N PHE A 2 -77.34 28.71 -17.71
CA PHE A 2 -75.99 28.63 -18.30
C PHE A 2 -74.93 29.73 -18.13
N PRO A 3 -73.65 29.34 -17.87
CA PRO A 3 -72.58 30.22 -17.45
C PRO A 3 -71.64 30.67 -18.60
N CYS A 4 -70.91 31.75 -18.32
CA CYS A 4 -69.81 32.29 -19.11
C CYS A 4 -68.57 31.34 -19.05
N PRO A 5 -67.90 31.01 -20.17
CA PRO A 5 -66.70 30.18 -20.11
C PRO A 5 -65.45 31.03 -19.85
N SER A 6 -64.83 30.84 -18.70
CA SER A 6 -63.46 31.26 -18.41
C SER A 6 -62.47 30.32 -19.10
N ARG A 7 -61.67 30.83 -20.05
CA ARG A 7 -60.51 30.12 -20.59
C ARG A 7 -59.34 30.23 -19.59
N LEU A 8 -59.10 29.18 -18.82
CA LEU A 8 -57.81 28.96 -18.15
C LEU A 8 -56.90 28.16 -19.07
N TRP A 9 -55.73 28.73 -19.38
CA TRP A 9 -54.64 28.02 -20.04
C TRP A 9 -53.90 27.22 -18.96
N HIS A 10 -53.98 25.89 -19.01
CA HIS A 10 -53.09 25.04 -18.23
C HIS A 10 -51.77 24.85 -19.01
N LEU A 11 -50.70 25.52 -18.57
CA LEU A 11 -49.35 25.08 -18.88
C LEU A 11 -49.05 23.86 -18.01
N THR A 12 -49.07 22.67 -18.61
CA THR A 12 -48.45 21.49 -18.01
C THR A 12 -46.94 21.60 -18.20
N CYS A 13 -46.22 21.92 -17.12
CA CYS A 13 -44.77 21.81 -17.06
C CYS A 13 -44.42 20.33 -16.89
N THR A 14 -44.19 19.63 -18.00
CA THR A 14 -43.70 18.25 -17.98
C THR A 14 -42.20 18.30 -17.73
N THR A 15 -41.78 18.14 -16.48
CA THR A 15 -40.36 17.93 -16.15
C THR A 15 -39.94 16.58 -16.72
N LEU A 16 -39.31 16.61 -17.89
CA LEU A 16 -38.63 15.47 -18.46
C LEU A 16 -37.43 15.19 -17.54
N LEU A 17 -37.55 14.22 -16.62
CA LEU A 17 -36.39 13.66 -15.93
C LEU A 17 -35.53 12.98 -17.00
N LEU A 18 -34.57 13.71 -17.54
CA LEU A 18 -33.42 13.10 -18.21
C LEU A 18 -32.69 12.29 -17.14
N LEU A 19 -32.95 10.98 -17.12
CA LEU A 19 -32.05 10.01 -16.50
C LEU A 19 -30.74 10.12 -17.27
N VAL A 20 -29.87 11.04 -16.82
CA VAL A 20 -28.47 11.02 -17.21
C VAL A 20 -27.97 9.64 -16.81
N PRO A 21 -27.49 8.80 -17.74
CA PRO A 21 -26.86 7.57 -17.36
C PRO A 21 -25.70 7.96 -16.45
N SER A 22 -25.76 7.58 -15.18
CA SER A 22 -24.60 7.61 -14.32
C SER A 22 -23.59 6.71 -15.01
N THR A 23 -22.64 7.29 -15.74
CA THR A 23 -21.44 6.58 -16.16
C THR A 23 -20.85 6.03 -14.88
N SER A 24 -20.99 4.73 -14.61
CA SER A 24 -20.28 4.13 -13.48
C SER A 24 -18.81 4.43 -13.75
N ALA A 25 -18.19 5.23 -12.89
CA ALA A 25 -16.76 5.43 -13.00
C ALA A 25 -16.11 4.03 -12.99
N ALA A 26 -15.15 3.81 -13.89
CA ALA A 26 -14.42 2.55 -13.89
C ALA A 26 -13.58 2.50 -12.60
N TRP A 27 -13.52 1.33 -11.96
CA TRP A 27 -12.58 1.11 -10.84
C TRP A 27 -11.21 1.63 -11.27
N PRO A 28 -10.51 2.43 -10.44
CA PRO A 28 -10.72 2.68 -9.01
C PRO A 28 -11.60 3.90 -8.63
N ASN A 29 -12.33 4.54 -9.54
CA ASN A 29 -13.06 5.80 -9.28
C ASN A 29 -12.15 6.95 -8.79
N THR A 30 -10.98 7.11 -9.40
CA THR A 30 -10.03 8.20 -9.10
C THR A 30 -10.45 9.54 -9.73
N PRO A 31 -9.89 10.68 -9.27
CA PRO A 31 -8.93 10.84 -8.18
C PRO A 31 -9.57 10.73 -6.79
N PHE A 32 -8.77 10.30 -5.81
CA PHE A 32 -9.17 10.31 -4.41
C PHE A 32 -8.95 11.68 -3.77
N ARG A 33 -9.73 11.95 -2.74
CA ARG A 33 -9.58 13.12 -1.87
C ARG A 33 -9.94 12.80 -0.43
N THR A 34 -9.52 13.65 0.49
CA THR A 34 -9.87 13.55 1.90
C THR A 34 -10.93 14.57 2.26
N SER A 35 -11.81 14.22 3.19
CA SER A 35 -12.83 15.13 3.72
C SER A 35 -13.10 14.79 5.18
N GLY A 36 -12.60 15.65 6.08
CA GLY A 36 -12.55 15.34 7.50
C GLY A 36 -11.81 14.02 7.73
N ARG A 37 -12.49 13.04 8.32
CA ARG A 37 -11.91 11.72 8.63
C ARG A 37 -11.94 10.70 7.47
N TRP A 38 -12.51 11.06 6.32
CA TRP A 38 -12.82 10.12 5.25
C TRP A 38 -11.89 10.25 4.05
N ILE A 39 -11.57 9.12 3.43
CA ILE A 39 -10.97 9.07 2.08
C ILE A 39 -12.12 8.82 1.12
N LEU A 40 -12.34 9.71 0.16
CA LEU A 40 -13.46 9.66 -0.76
C LEU A 40 -12.96 9.43 -2.19
N ASP A 41 -13.68 8.58 -2.92
CA ASP A 41 -13.51 8.44 -4.35
C ASP A 41 -14.15 9.61 -5.13
N ALA A 42 -14.01 9.59 -6.46
CA ALA A 42 -14.58 10.62 -7.33
C ALA A 42 -16.12 10.67 -7.32
N THR A 43 -16.79 9.59 -6.87
CA THR A 43 -18.24 9.55 -6.68
C THR A 43 -18.67 10.09 -5.31
N GLY A 44 -17.72 10.30 -4.40
CA GLY A 44 -17.96 10.69 -3.00
C GLY A 44 -18.19 9.51 -2.07
N ALA A 45 -17.98 8.27 -2.52
CA ALA A 45 -18.05 7.09 -1.68
C ALA A 45 -16.78 6.95 -0.83
N ASN A 46 -16.92 6.45 0.40
CA ASN A 46 -15.78 6.24 1.28
C ASN A 46 -14.94 5.03 0.81
N VAL A 47 -13.64 5.24 0.67
CA VAL A 47 -12.63 4.23 0.37
C VAL A 47 -12.03 3.75 1.68
N ASN A 48 -12.23 2.48 2.00
CA ASN A 48 -11.60 1.83 3.14
C ASN A 48 -10.63 0.76 2.64
N TYR A 49 -9.35 0.98 2.91
CA TYR A 49 -8.33 -0.04 2.66
C TYR A 49 -8.53 -1.20 3.64
N VAL A 50 -8.59 -2.41 3.11
CA VAL A 50 -8.57 -3.66 3.88
C VAL A 50 -7.50 -4.47 3.19
N GLY A 51 -6.35 -4.65 3.82
CA GLY A 51 -5.17 -5.05 3.07
C GLY A 51 -4.11 -5.79 3.84
N VAL A 52 -3.00 -5.99 3.13
CA VAL A 52 -1.80 -6.67 3.61
C VAL A 52 -0.56 -5.95 3.14
N ASN A 53 0.55 -6.19 3.82
CA ASN A 53 1.86 -5.78 3.34
C ASN A 53 2.44 -6.85 2.42
N TRP A 54 3.02 -6.44 1.28
CA TRP A 54 3.82 -7.31 0.41
C TRP A 54 5.26 -6.78 0.39
N PRO A 55 6.21 -7.51 1.02
CA PRO A 55 7.61 -7.13 1.02
C PRO A 55 8.20 -7.17 -0.40
N ALA A 56 8.93 -6.13 -0.76
CA ALA A 56 9.75 -6.03 -1.96
C ALA A 56 10.97 -5.10 -1.76
N HIS A 57 11.25 -4.72 -0.51
CA HIS A 57 12.36 -3.84 -0.12
C HIS A 57 13.60 -4.61 0.36
N GLY A 58 13.53 -5.95 0.43
CA GLY A 58 14.65 -6.82 0.79
C GLY A 58 15.79 -6.74 -0.21
N GLU A 59 16.87 -7.50 0.02
CA GLU A 59 18.15 -7.38 -0.67
C GLU A 59 18.04 -7.53 -2.20
N VAL A 60 17.09 -8.32 -2.69
CA VAL A 60 16.82 -8.52 -4.12
C VAL A 60 16.06 -7.34 -4.74
N MET A 61 15.30 -6.59 -3.93
CA MET A 61 14.46 -5.45 -4.34
C MET A 61 13.44 -5.83 -5.43
N ILE A 62 12.82 -7.00 -5.30
CA ILE A 62 11.62 -7.41 -6.04
C ILE A 62 10.62 -8.02 -5.06
N PRO A 63 9.32 -8.06 -5.39
CA PRO A 63 8.30 -8.69 -4.54
C PRO A 63 8.65 -10.12 -4.18
N GLU A 64 8.52 -10.46 -2.91
CA GLU A 64 8.81 -11.79 -2.37
C GLU A 64 7.83 -12.84 -2.91
N GLY A 65 8.23 -14.11 -2.92
CA GLY A 65 7.36 -15.26 -3.20
C GLY A 65 7.27 -15.72 -4.65
N LEU A 66 7.90 -15.02 -5.60
CA LEU A 66 7.79 -15.32 -7.03
C LEU A 66 8.52 -16.61 -7.43
N GLN A 67 9.42 -17.11 -6.58
CA GLN A 67 10.06 -18.42 -6.73
C GLN A 67 9.11 -19.58 -6.45
N TYR A 68 7.98 -19.33 -5.78
CA TYR A 68 7.00 -20.35 -5.43
C TYR A 68 5.69 -20.19 -6.20
N GLN A 69 5.24 -18.96 -6.41
CA GLN A 69 3.95 -18.68 -7.04
C GLN A 69 4.08 -17.65 -8.17
N PHE A 70 3.11 -17.69 -9.06
CA PHE A 70 2.94 -16.66 -10.08
C PHE A 70 2.09 -15.51 -9.53
N ILE A 71 2.35 -14.28 -10.00
CA ILE A 71 1.72 -13.07 -9.45
C ILE A 71 0.18 -13.19 -9.33
N PRO A 72 -0.58 -13.61 -10.35
CA PRO A 72 -2.03 -13.77 -10.22
C PRO A 72 -2.49 -14.70 -9.10
N ALA A 73 -1.75 -15.78 -8.78
CA ALA A 73 -2.10 -16.66 -7.67
C ALA A 73 -1.97 -15.93 -6.33
N ILE A 74 -0.86 -15.23 -6.11
CA ILE A 74 -0.62 -14.46 -4.87
C ILE A 74 -1.73 -13.41 -4.69
N VAL A 75 -2.02 -12.64 -5.74
CA VAL A 75 -3.09 -11.62 -5.73
C VAL A 75 -4.47 -12.27 -5.51
N ASN A 76 -4.72 -13.46 -6.07
CA ASN A 76 -5.96 -14.21 -5.83
C ASN A 76 -6.07 -14.73 -4.39
N HIS A 77 -4.97 -15.15 -3.76
CA HIS A 77 -4.96 -15.50 -2.34
C HIS A 77 -5.33 -14.28 -1.47
N MET A 78 -4.75 -13.10 -1.74
CA MET A 78 -5.15 -11.85 -1.07
C MET A 78 -6.67 -11.60 -1.19
N LYS A 79 -7.24 -11.75 -2.39
CA LYS A 79 -8.70 -11.61 -2.59
C LYS A 79 -9.52 -12.64 -1.84
N SER A 80 -9.05 -13.89 -1.79
CA SER A 80 -9.75 -14.97 -1.08
C SER A 80 -9.85 -14.71 0.42
N LEU A 81 -8.90 -13.94 0.97
CA LEU A 81 -8.88 -13.47 2.35
C LEU A 81 -9.70 -12.18 2.55
N GLY A 82 -10.33 -11.65 1.49
CA GLY A 82 -11.11 -10.43 1.52
C GLY A 82 -10.30 -9.14 1.41
N MET A 83 -9.00 -9.23 1.10
CA MET A 83 -8.12 -8.07 0.94
C MET A 83 -8.42 -7.34 -0.38
N LYS A 84 -8.37 -6.01 -0.31
CA LYS A 84 -8.65 -5.06 -1.39
C LYS A 84 -7.53 -4.04 -1.57
N ALA A 85 -6.49 -4.09 -0.73
CA ALA A 85 -5.34 -3.22 -0.81
C ALA A 85 -4.05 -3.98 -0.48
N VAL A 86 -2.95 -3.57 -1.09
CA VAL A 86 -1.61 -4.02 -0.74
C VAL A 86 -0.71 -2.82 -0.49
N ARG A 87 -0.01 -2.82 0.64
CA ARG A 87 1.15 -1.93 0.87
C ARG A 87 2.37 -2.63 0.30
N LEU A 88 2.81 -2.16 -0.86
CA LEU A 88 3.93 -2.72 -1.61
C LEU A 88 5.19 -1.92 -1.28
N THR A 89 6.03 -2.52 -0.44
CA THR A 89 7.25 -1.88 0.06
C THR A 89 8.32 -1.78 -1.02
N TYR A 90 9.23 -0.82 -0.94
CA TYR A 90 10.44 -0.75 -1.77
C TYR A 90 11.57 -0.02 -1.05
N ALA A 91 12.81 -0.25 -1.49
CA ALA A 91 14.00 0.43 -0.97
C ALA A 91 14.43 1.59 -1.87
N ILE A 92 14.88 2.71 -1.28
CA ILE A 92 15.48 3.83 -2.06
C ILE A 92 16.69 3.34 -2.86
N GLU A 93 17.44 2.37 -2.33
CA GLU A 93 18.59 1.77 -3.01
C GLU A 93 18.29 1.28 -4.43
N MET A 94 17.08 0.77 -4.70
CA MET A 94 16.69 0.37 -6.05
C MET A 94 16.82 1.54 -7.03
N VAL A 95 16.31 2.71 -6.63
CA VAL A 95 16.39 3.94 -7.43
C VAL A 95 17.82 4.47 -7.45
N ASP A 96 18.55 4.42 -6.34
CA ASP A 96 19.95 4.84 -6.30
C ASP A 96 20.80 4.07 -7.34
N GLN A 97 20.57 2.77 -7.46
CA GLN A 97 21.24 1.91 -8.43
C GLN A 97 20.84 2.23 -9.88
N ILE A 98 19.57 2.58 -10.14
CA ILE A 98 19.12 3.06 -11.47
C ILE A 98 19.92 4.30 -11.89
N TYR A 99 20.02 5.30 -11.01
CA TYR A 99 20.76 6.53 -11.30
C TYR A 99 22.27 6.30 -11.43
N ALA A 100 22.84 5.42 -10.60
CA ALA A 100 24.26 5.05 -10.70
C ALA A 100 24.58 4.28 -12.00
N ASN A 101 23.57 3.66 -12.61
CA ASN A 101 23.67 2.89 -13.84
C ASN A 101 23.09 3.65 -15.06
N ASN A 102 23.32 4.97 -15.14
CA ASN A 102 22.88 5.82 -16.26
C ASN A 102 21.37 5.71 -16.57
N GLU A 103 20.55 5.77 -15.52
CA GLU A 103 19.08 5.70 -15.60
C GLU A 103 18.54 4.33 -16.07
N ALA A 104 19.37 3.28 -16.09
CA ALA A 104 18.95 1.92 -16.42
C ALA A 104 18.82 1.06 -15.16
N ASP A 105 17.65 0.45 -14.97
CA ASP A 105 17.43 -0.49 -13.87
C ASP A 105 18.21 -1.80 -14.07
N PHE A 106 18.62 -2.41 -12.96
CA PHE A 106 19.20 -3.74 -12.97
C PHE A 106 18.15 -4.80 -13.26
N THR A 107 18.60 -5.86 -13.90
CA THR A 107 17.77 -7.02 -14.16
C THR A 107 17.60 -7.85 -12.89
N ILE A 108 16.53 -8.63 -12.82
CA ILE A 108 16.31 -9.57 -11.72
C ILE A 108 17.46 -10.58 -11.62
N GLY A 109 18.08 -10.96 -12.74
CA GLY A 109 19.27 -11.82 -12.73
C GLY A 109 20.46 -11.18 -12.00
N VAL A 110 20.75 -9.91 -12.29
CA VAL A 110 21.82 -9.15 -11.60
C VAL A 110 21.50 -9.00 -10.12
N ALA A 111 20.25 -8.65 -9.78
CA ALA A 111 19.83 -8.47 -8.40
C ALA A 111 19.94 -9.76 -7.57
N LEU A 112 19.46 -10.88 -8.10
CA LEU A 112 19.51 -12.20 -7.46
C LEU A 112 20.96 -12.68 -7.30
N PHE A 113 21.82 -12.48 -8.30
CA PHE A 113 23.25 -12.82 -8.19
C PHE A 113 23.96 -11.96 -7.15
N GLY A 114 23.63 -10.66 -7.08
CA GLY A 114 24.20 -9.75 -6.10
C GLY A 114 23.83 -10.12 -4.67
N ALA A 115 22.58 -10.50 -4.42
CA ALA A 115 22.08 -10.82 -3.10
C ALA A 115 22.40 -12.25 -2.63
N LEU A 116 22.37 -13.26 -3.51
CA LEU A 116 22.50 -14.68 -3.13
C LEU A 116 23.77 -15.36 -3.66
N GLY A 117 24.54 -14.71 -4.53
CA GLY A 117 25.66 -15.31 -5.25
C GLY A 117 25.24 -16.13 -6.48
N GLY A 118 26.23 -16.55 -7.28
CA GLY A 118 25.99 -17.13 -8.60
C GLY A 118 25.13 -18.41 -8.60
N THR A 119 25.45 -19.40 -7.76
CA THR A 119 24.72 -20.68 -7.73
C THR A 119 23.28 -20.52 -7.23
N SER A 120 23.12 -19.93 -6.05
CA SER A 120 21.80 -19.77 -5.42
C SER A 120 20.92 -18.79 -6.20
N GLY A 121 21.49 -17.68 -6.68
CA GLY A 121 20.78 -16.71 -7.49
C GLY A 121 20.34 -17.28 -8.85
N THR A 122 21.12 -18.18 -9.46
CA THR A 122 20.73 -18.84 -10.73
C THR A 122 19.54 -19.75 -10.51
N LYS A 123 19.59 -20.60 -9.48
CA LYS A 123 18.47 -21.47 -9.12
C LYS A 123 17.20 -20.65 -8.88
N LEU A 124 17.31 -19.56 -8.11
CA LEU A 124 16.16 -18.75 -7.74
C LEU A 124 15.57 -18.02 -8.96
N LEU A 125 16.42 -17.54 -9.88
CA LEU A 125 15.98 -16.99 -11.15
C LEU A 125 15.22 -18.02 -11.99
N ASP A 126 15.74 -19.25 -12.10
CA ASP A 126 15.09 -20.33 -12.84
C ASP A 126 13.72 -20.68 -12.25
N ASP A 127 13.60 -20.68 -10.92
CA ASP A 127 12.34 -20.92 -10.21
C ASP A 127 11.34 -19.78 -10.47
N ILE A 128 11.78 -18.51 -10.40
CA ILE A 128 10.95 -17.34 -10.71
C ILE A 128 10.43 -17.38 -12.15
N VAL A 129 11.31 -17.62 -13.13
CA VAL A 129 10.95 -17.67 -14.55
C VAL A 129 10.03 -18.84 -14.86
N ARG A 130 10.22 -19.99 -14.18
CA ARG A 130 9.35 -21.16 -14.34
C ARG A 130 7.91 -20.85 -13.92
N ASN A 131 7.73 -20.14 -12.81
CA ASN A 131 6.41 -19.78 -12.32
C ASN A 131 5.83 -18.56 -13.06
N ASN A 132 6.69 -17.63 -13.49
CA ASN A 132 6.31 -16.40 -14.15
C ASN A 132 6.92 -16.36 -15.57
N PRO A 133 6.38 -17.13 -16.54
CA PRO A 133 7.00 -17.31 -17.86
C PRO A 133 7.08 -16.05 -18.73
N GLY A 134 6.45 -14.94 -18.30
CA GLY A 134 6.64 -13.62 -18.89
C GLY A 134 7.95 -12.92 -18.50
N PHE A 135 8.69 -13.47 -17.53
CA PHE A 135 9.97 -12.94 -17.09
C PHE A 135 11.15 -13.70 -17.67
N SER A 136 12.31 -13.05 -17.65
CA SER A 136 13.59 -13.62 -18.04
C SER A 136 14.72 -13.02 -17.20
N SER A 137 15.95 -13.50 -17.40
CA SER A 137 17.15 -12.92 -16.78
C SER A 137 17.37 -11.43 -17.11
N THR A 138 16.71 -10.92 -18.15
CA THR A 138 16.81 -9.52 -18.60
C THR A 138 15.63 -8.66 -18.16
N THR A 139 14.60 -9.23 -17.52
CA THR A 139 13.52 -8.45 -16.91
C THR A 139 14.09 -7.56 -15.82
N THR A 140 13.74 -6.27 -15.82
CA THR A 140 14.19 -5.32 -14.78
C THR A 140 13.36 -5.45 -13.51
N ARG A 141 13.86 -4.96 -12.39
CA ARG A 141 13.11 -4.98 -11.12
C ARG A 141 11.84 -4.15 -11.24
N LEU A 142 11.90 -2.95 -11.81
CA LEU A 142 10.72 -2.12 -12.05
C LEU A 142 9.69 -2.79 -12.97
N GLN A 143 10.11 -3.59 -13.95
CA GLN A 143 9.17 -4.39 -14.76
C GLN A 143 8.44 -5.47 -13.94
N VAL A 144 9.07 -6.00 -12.88
CA VAL A 144 8.38 -6.90 -11.94
C VAL A 144 7.37 -6.13 -11.08
N PHE A 145 7.73 -4.93 -10.60
CA PHE A 145 6.77 -4.04 -9.92
C PHE A 145 5.58 -3.71 -10.81
N ASP A 146 5.81 -3.39 -12.09
CA ASP A 146 4.75 -3.11 -13.07
C ASP A 146 3.82 -4.29 -13.26
N ALA A 147 4.36 -5.50 -13.37
CA ALA A 147 3.56 -6.71 -13.49
C ALA A 147 2.70 -6.98 -12.24
N VAL A 148 3.25 -6.74 -11.04
CA VAL A 148 2.48 -6.84 -9.78
C VAL A 148 1.37 -5.80 -9.71
N VAL A 149 1.69 -4.53 -9.99
CA VAL A 149 0.70 -3.44 -9.98
C VAL A 149 -0.39 -3.68 -11.01
N ALA A 150 -0.03 -4.09 -12.23
CA ALA A 150 -0.99 -4.39 -13.30
C ALA A 150 -1.94 -5.54 -12.90
N GLU A 151 -1.42 -6.58 -12.24
CA GLU A 151 -2.23 -7.69 -11.77
C GLU A 151 -3.16 -7.30 -10.59
N CYS A 152 -2.65 -6.51 -9.64
CA CYS A 152 -3.47 -5.93 -8.58
C CYS A 152 -4.62 -5.10 -9.16
N VAL A 153 -4.32 -4.20 -10.11
CA VAL A 153 -5.33 -3.37 -10.81
C VAL A 153 -6.34 -4.24 -11.55
N ARG A 154 -5.88 -5.26 -12.30
CA ARG A 154 -6.76 -6.21 -13.01
C ARG A 154 -7.73 -6.93 -12.08
N GLN A 155 -7.29 -7.17 -10.85
CA GLN A 155 -8.08 -7.84 -9.81
C GLN A 155 -8.77 -6.86 -8.84
N GLU A 156 -8.75 -5.56 -9.09
CA GLU A 156 -9.36 -4.51 -8.26
C GLU A 156 -8.77 -4.41 -6.83
N ILE A 157 -7.46 -4.63 -6.70
CA ILE A 157 -6.67 -4.39 -5.48
C ILE A 157 -5.93 -3.05 -5.61
N PHE A 158 -6.12 -2.17 -4.63
CA PHE A 158 -5.35 -0.93 -4.50
C PHE A 158 -3.89 -1.22 -4.17
N VAL A 159 -2.95 -0.48 -4.76
CA VAL A 159 -1.54 -0.53 -4.39
C VAL A 159 -1.14 0.78 -3.71
N GLN A 160 -0.65 0.69 -2.48
CA GLN A 160 0.04 1.76 -1.79
C GLN A 160 1.55 1.48 -1.85
N LEU A 161 2.28 2.24 -2.67
CA LEU A 161 3.74 2.16 -2.68
C LEU A 161 4.29 2.73 -1.38
N ASP A 162 5.16 1.97 -0.73
CA ASP A 162 5.74 2.32 0.56
C ASP A 162 7.25 2.35 0.45
N ASN A 163 7.85 3.52 0.64
CA ASN A 163 9.29 3.57 0.83
C ASN A 163 9.61 3.07 2.24
N HIS A 164 10.02 1.81 2.32
CA HIS A 164 10.18 1.11 3.59
C HIS A 164 11.55 1.35 4.23
N VAL A 165 12.60 1.34 3.41
CA VAL A 165 13.99 1.52 3.85
C VAL A 165 14.80 2.33 2.84
N SER A 166 15.94 2.88 3.28
CA SER A 166 16.89 3.51 2.38
C SER A 166 17.79 2.47 1.72
N LYS A 167 18.58 1.75 2.52
CA LYS A 167 19.39 0.59 2.12
C LYS A 167 18.52 -0.67 2.17
N ALA A 168 18.55 -1.46 1.11
CA ALA A 168 17.75 -2.69 1.01
C ALA A 168 18.17 -3.74 2.06
N GLY A 169 17.20 -4.49 2.58
CA GLY A 169 17.40 -5.54 3.57
C GLY A 169 16.29 -5.60 4.63
N TRP A 170 16.42 -6.54 5.56
CA TRP A 170 15.50 -6.67 6.70
C TRP A 170 15.62 -5.48 7.67
N CYS A 171 14.49 -5.08 8.26
CA CYS A 171 14.36 -3.92 9.14
C CYS A 171 13.47 -4.28 10.36
N CYS A 172 13.19 -3.42 11.32
CA CYS A 172 13.42 -1.97 11.39
C CYS A 172 13.90 -1.59 12.80
N HIS A 173 15.15 -1.89 13.14
CA HIS A 173 15.66 -1.46 14.44
C HIS A 173 16.17 -0.01 14.34
N PRO A 174 15.83 0.90 15.29
CA PRO A 174 16.18 2.32 15.26
C PRO A 174 17.68 2.67 15.18
N VAL A 175 18.57 1.68 15.24
CA VAL A 175 20.04 1.87 15.29
C VAL A 175 20.75 1.31 14.06
N GLU A 176 20.00 0.81 13.07
CA GLU A 176 20.55 0.22 11.84
C GLU A 176 20.95 1.29 10.81
N GLY A 177 20.81 2.57 11.15
CA GLY A 177 21.19 3.70 10.30
C GLY A 177 20.24 3.95 9.11
N ASN A 178 19.11 3.26 9.05
CA ASN A 178 18.07 3.39 8.03
C ASN A 178 16.85 4.20 8.48
N SER A 179 16.82 4.62 9.75
CA SER A 179 15.57 4.93 10.46
C SER A 179 15.12 6.38 10.32
N TRP A 180 16.03 7.35 10.24
CA TRP A 180 15.62 8.77 10.24
C TRP A 180 16.59 9.76 9.58
N TRP A 181 16.16 11.02 9.47
CA TRP A 181 16.94 12.12 8.91
C TRP A 181 18.29 12.27 9.59
N GLY A 182 19.37 12.14 8.80
CA GLY A 182 20.74 12.28 9.29
C GLY A 182 21.38 10.96 9.74
N ASP A 183 20.66 9.85 9.67
CA ASP A 183 21.26 8.52 9.85
C ASP A 183 22.22 8.18 8.71
N THR A 184 23.13 7.24 8.97
CA THR A 184 24.23 6.89 8.07
C THR A 184 23.79 6.40 6.69
N LEU A 185 22.68 5.68 6.61
CA LEU A 185 22.14 5.13 5.35
C LEU A 185 20.98 5.97 4.80
N PHE A 186 20.50 6.95 5.56
CA PHE A 186 19.37 7.80 5.18
C PHE A 186 19.86 9.15 4.62
N SER A 187 19.86 9.28 3.29
CA SER A 187 20.12 10.56 2.60
C SER A 187 18.81 11.21 2.18
N THR A 188 18.47 12.37 2.77
CA THR A 188 17.27 13.15 2.37
C THR A 188 17.23 13.43 0.87
N LYS A 189 18.38 13.70 0.25
CA LYS A 189 18.47 13.97 -1.19
C LYS A 189 18.09 12.72 -2.00
N ASN A 190 18.60 11.55 -1.62
CA ASN A 190 18.30 10.30 -2.31
C ASN A 190 16.85 9.88 -2.06
N TRP A 191 16.36 10.07 -0.84
CA TRP A 191 14.97 9.81 -0.47
C TRP A 191 13.98 10.63 -1.30
N ILE A 192 14.17 11.95 -1.41
CA ILE A 192 13.32 12.82 -2.27
C ILE A 192 13.39 12.34 -3.72
N ARG A 193 14.58 12.08 -4.27
CA ARG A 193 14.74 11.56 -5.64
C ARG A 193 14.00 10.24 -5.82
N GLY A 194 14.13 9.30 -4.88
CA GLY A 194 13.49 7.99 -4.94
C GLY A 194 11.97 8.09 -4.93
N LEU A 195 11.41 8.94 -4.07
CA LEU A 195 9.98 9.23 -4.06
C LEU A 195 9.51 9.86 -5.38
N THR A 196 10.23 10.87 -5.89
CA THR A 196 9.90 11.49 -7.18
C THR A 196 9.93 10.48 -8.31
N ASN A 197 10.97 9.65 -8.39
CA ASN A 197 11.11 8.64 -9.44
C ASN A 197 9.98 7.60 -9.40
N MET A 198 9.64 7.06 -8.22
CA MET A 198 8.55 6.11 -8.11
C MET A 198 7.18 6.75 -8.37
N ALA A 199 6.98 8.02 -8.00
CA ALA A 199 5.74 8.75 -8.29
C ALA A 199 5.58 9.02 -9.81
N GLU A 200 6.65 9.42 -10.49
CA GLU A 200 6.68 9.61 -11.96
C GLU A 200 6.56 8.29 -12.72
N HIS A 201 7.05 7.18 -12.17
CA HIS A 201 6.89 5.85 -12.75
C HIS A 201 5.44 5.34 -12.61
N ALA A 202 4.81 5.59 -11.45
CA ALA A 202 3.45 5.13 -11.15
C ALA A 202 2.33 6.03 -11.71
N SER A 203 2.65 7.25 -12.16
CA SER A 203 1.69 8.24 -12.67
C SER A 203 2.08 8.71 -14.07
N PRO A 204 1.19 9.35 -14.86
CA PRO A 204 1.65 10.16 -15.98
C PRO A 204 2.68 11.21 -15.49
N PRO A 205 3.65 11.62 -16.33
CA PRO A 205 4.80 12.41 -15.91
C PRO A 205 4.37 13.68 -15.19
N LEU A 206 4.75 13.80 -13.92
CA LEU A 206 4.68 15.05 -13.18
C LEU A 206 5.81 15.96 -13.70
N THR A 207 5.56 17.25 -13.87
CA THR A 207 6.63 18.19 -14.22
C THR A 207 7.39 18.54 -12.93
N PRO A 208 8.70 18.22 -12.81
CA PRO A 208 9.44 18.50 -11.59
C PRO A 208 9.46 20.00 -11.29
N SER A 209 9.06 20.37 -10.08
CA SER A 209 9.18 21.74 -9.57
C SER A 209 10.47 21.87 -8.76
N THR A 210 11.20 22.97 -8.95
CA THR A 210 12.37 23.32 -8.12
C THR A 210 11.98 24.04 -6.83
N GLU A 211 10.69 24.11 -6.51
CA GLU A 211 10.22 24.82 -5.32
C GLU A 211 10.51 24.04 -4.03
N VAL A 212 10.94 24.78 -3.02
CA VAL A 212 11.13 24.28 -1.66
C VAL A 212 9.75 24.06 -1.03
N PHE A 213 9.54 22.89 -0.42
CA PHE A 213 8.30 22.55 0.27
C PHE A 213 7.93 23.64 1.30
N ASN A 214 6.85 24.38 1.01
CA ASN A 214 6.23 25.31 1.93
C ASN A 214 4.78 24.84 2.16
N PRO A 215 4.40 24.45 3.39
CA PRO A 215 3.04 24.01 3.70
C PRO A 215 1.96 25.04 3.32
N ALA A 216 2.29 26.34 3.33
CA ALA A 216 1.36 27.41 2.97
C ALA A 216 1.18 27.59 1.45
N SER A 217 2.05 27.02 0.62
CA SER A 217 1.88 26.98 -0.84
C SER A 217 1.20 25.69 -1.33
N PHE A 218 0.84 24.78 -0.42
CA PHE A 218 0.29 23.45 -0.73
C PHE A 218 -1.25 23.40 -0.73
N ASN A 219 -1.91 24.48 -1.16
CA ASN A 219 -3.40 24.55 -1.21
C ASN A 219 -4.01 23.44 -2.07
N ASP A 220 -3.29 22.99 -3.11
CA ASP A 220 -3.75 21.94 -4.03
C ASP A 220 -3.77 20.53 -3.42
N TYR A 221 -3.20 20.37 -2.21
CA TYR A 221 -3.08 19.08 -1.52
C TYR A 221 -3.77 19.07 -0.15
N ALA A 222 -4.52 20.13 0.17
CA ALA A 222 -5.26 20.24 1.44
C ALA A 222 -6.21 19.04 1.65
N ASP A 223 -6.68 18.42 0.56
CA ASP A 223 -7.53 17.23 0.55
C ASP A 223 -6.79 15.94 0.14
N LYS A 224 -5.46 15.86 0.34
CA LYS A 224 -4.65 14.68 -0.04
C LYS A 224 -3.97 13.97 1.11
N LEU A 225 -3.96 14.58 2.30
CA LEU A 225 -3.25 14.05 3.46
C LEU A 225 -4.05 12.98 4.20
N VAL A 226 -3.41 11.83 4.42
CA VAL A 226 -3.88 10.71 5.23
C VAL A 226 -2.79 10.40 6.25
N LEU A 227 -3.18 10.22 7.51
CA LEU A 227 -2.24 9.79 8.55
C LEU A 227 -2.08 8.28 8.52
N GLU A 228 -0.89 7.83 8.88
CA GLU A 228 -0.52 6.42 8.99
C GLU A 228 -0.15 6.09 10.43
N LEU A 229 -0.56 4.92 10.92
CA LEU A 229 -0.19 4.43 12.25
C LEU A 229 0.16 2.95 12.20
N HIS A 230 1.21 2.58 12.93
CA HIS A 230 1.58 1.20 13.18
C HIS A 230 1.37 0.84 14.64
N THR A 231 1.13 -0.44 14.95
CA THR A 231 1.13 -0.89 16.34
C THR A 231 1.57 -2.35 16.45
N TYR A 232 2.51 -2.62 17.36
CA TYR A 232 2.94 -3.95 17.78
C TYR A 232 3.03 -4.06 19.30
N ASP A 233 2.48 -3.06 20.00
CA ASP A 233 2.54 -2.99 21.44
C ASP A 233 1.65 -4.06 22.07
N PRO A 234 2.15 -4.84 23.05
CA PRO A 234 1.32 -5.82 23.73
C PRO A 234 0.14 -5.14 24.44
N ALA A 235 -1.04 -5.73 24.32
CA ALA A 235 -2.25 -5.27 25.00
C ALA A 235 -2.57 -6.18 26.20
N GLN A 236 -2.75 -5.58 27.37
CA GLN A 236 -3.18 -6.30 28.59
C GLN A 236 -4.69 -6.18 28.82
N GLU A 237 -5.31 -5.11 28.34
CA GLU A 237 -6.74 -4.84 28.43
C GLU A 237 -7.18 -3.91 27.28
N CYS A 238 -8.35 -4.14 26.68
CA CYS A 238 -8.78 -3.37 25.52
C CYS A 238 -8.99 -1.89 25.83
N ALA A 239 -9.59 -1.54 26.97
CA ALA A 239 -9.87 -0.15 27.29
C ALA A 239 -8.60 0.73 27.35
N ALA A 240 -7.53 0.23 27.97
CA ALA A 240 -6.26 0.96 28.03
C ALA A 240 -5.56 0.99 26.66
N PHE A 241 -5.60 -0.12 25.92
CA PHE A 241 -5.01 -0.21 24.59
C PHE A 241 -5.69 0.73 23.59
N GLU A 242 -7.01 0.72 23.53
CA GLU A 242 -7.80 1.62 22.68
C GLU A 242 -7.59 3.09 23.05
N LYS A 243 -7.50 3.41 24.35
CA LYS A 243 -7.16 4.76 24.82
C LYS A 243 -5.77 5.19 24.36
N LYS A 244 -4.80 4.27 24.33
CA LYS A 244 -3.45 4.52 23.79
C LYS A 244 -3.53 4.82 22.29
N LEU A 245 -4.21 3.97 21.50
CA LEU A 245 -4.40 4.19 20.06
C LEU A 245 -5.11 5.52 19.76
N PHE A 246 -6.13 5.86 20.54
CA PHE A 246 -6.80 7.16 20.47
C PHE A 246 -5.83 8.32 20.63
N ASN A 247 -5.02 8.30 21.69
CA ASN A 247 -4.08 9.39 21.96
C ASN A 247 -2.93 9.47 20.95
N LEU A 248 -2.50 8.35 20.37
CA LEU A 248 -1.40 8.30 19.42
C LEU A 248 -1.78 8.68 17.98
N GLY A 249 -3.03 8.44 17.56
CA GLY A 249 -3.44 8.76 16.19
C GLY A 249 -4.94 8.90 16.00
N PHE A 250 -5.74 7.98 16.55
CA PHE A 250 -7.18 7.92 16.24
C PHE A 250 -7.98 9.14 16.68
N ARG A 251 -7.46 9.97 17.60
CA ARG A 251 -8.04 11.27 17.95
C ARG A 251 -8.22 12.19 16.74
N THR A 252 -7.40 12.06 15.69
CA THR A 252 -7.56 12.84 14.44
C THR A 252 -8.93 12.66 13.78
N LEU A 253 -9.61 11.55 14.06
CA LEU A 253 -10.90 11.22 13.48
C LEU A 253 -12.09 11.93 14.16
N ASP A 254 -11.83 12.62 15.27
CA ASP A 254 -12.82 13.34 16.07
C ASP A 254 -12.74 14.85 15.80
N SER A 255 -13.75 15.38 15.12
CA SER A 255 -13.86 16.80 14.80
C SER A 255 -14.15 17.70 16.00
N THR A 256 -14.46 17.14 17.17
CA THR A 256 -14.74 17.91 18.38
C THR A 256 -13.48 18.17 19.21
N SER A 257 -12.50 17.27 19.16
CA SER A 257 -11.29 17.33 20.00
C SER A 257 -10.00 17.51 19.22
N ALA A 258 -9.97 17.22 17.91
CA ALA A 258 -8.80 17.45 17.08
C ALA A 258 -8.81 18.85 16.46
N LYS A 259 -7.64 19.50 16.42
CA LYS A 259 -7.47 20.77 15.71
C LYS A 259 -7.64 20.60 14.19
N ASN A 260 -7.12 19.50 13.65
CA ASN A 260 -7.26 19.11 12.26
C ASN A 260 -7.86 17.70 12.22
N THR A 261 -8.98 17.55 11.52
CA THR A 261 -9.57 16.24 11.25
C THR A 261 -9.00 15.70 9.95
N LEU A 262 -8.30 14.57 10.03
CA LEU A 262 -7.71 13.89 8.88
C LEU A 262 -8.12 12.42 8.88
N PRO A 263 -8.14 11.74 7.72
CA PRO A 263 -8.26 10.29 7.70
C PRO A 263 -7.02 9.64 8.29
N LEU A 264 -7.19 8.44 8.82
CA LEU A 264 -6.12 7.59 9.35
C LEU A 264 -6.24 6.21 8.70
N VAL A 265 -5.12 5.57 8.41
CA VAL A 265 -5.03 4.16 8.01
C VAL A 265 -4.01 3.47 8.91
N MET A 266 -4.37 2.30 9.44
CA MET A 266 -3.44 1.45 10.20
C MET A 266 -2.74 0.47 9.26
N THR A 267 -1.61 0.85 8.71
CA THR A 267 -0.94 0.12 7.62
C THR A 267 -0.01 -1.00 8.09
N GLU A 268 0.28 -1.08 9.38
CA GLU A 268 1.02 -2.19 9.98
C GLU A 268 0.52 -2.53 11.38
N PHE A 269 0.19 -3.81 11.53
CA PHE A 269 -0.02 -4.52 12.77
C PHE A 269 0.08 -6.00 12.43
N GLY A 270 0.35 -6.85 13.41
CA GLY A 270 0.49 -8.27 13.16
C GLY A 270 0.80 -9.04 14.43
N PHE A 271 0.78 -10.35 14.31
CA PHE A 271 1.11 -11.28 15.37
C PHE A 271 1.48 -12.63 14.74
N LEU A 272 2.15 -13.48 15.52
CA LEU A 272 2.49 -14.84 15.08
C LEU A 272 1.24 -15.60 14.60
N GLN A 273 1.34 -16.24 13.44
CA GLN A 273 0.26 -17.05 12.86
C GLN A 273 0.35 -18.50 13.35
N VAL A 274 0.53 -18.66 14.66
CA VAL A 274 0.61 -19.98 15.31
C VAL A 274 -0.56 -20.16 16.28
N ASN A 275 -1.11 -21.38 16.33
CA ASN A 275 -2.16 -21.76 17.27
C ASN A 275 -3.36 -20.78 17.28
N GLU A 276 -3.72 -20.28 18.46
CA GLU A 276 -4.84 -19.36 18.67
C GLU A 276 -4.37 -17.93 19.00
N THR A 277 -3.15 -17.53 18.62
CA THR A 277 -2.60 -16.19 18.94
C THR A 277 -3.51 -15.04 18.48
N TYR A 278 -4.28 -15.23 17.41
CA TYR A 278 -5.30 -14.26 16.97
C TYR A 278 -6.41 -13.97 18.01
N LYS A 279 -6.62 -14.89 18.98
CA LYS A 279 -7.57 -14.75 20.09
C LYS A 279 -6.97 -14.04 21.30
N ASP A 280 -5.67 -13.73 21.28
CA ASP A 280 -5.06 -12.96 22.35
C ASP A 280 -5.68 -11.57 22.44
N ILE A 281 -5.47 -10.91 23.58
CA ILE A 281 -6.08 -9.61 23.89
C ILE A 281 -5.74 -8.60 22.79
N TYR A 282 -4.48 -8.54 22.34
CA TYR A 282 -4.06 -7.63 21.27
C TYR A 282 -4.86 -7.82 19.96
N GLY A 283 -4.93 -9.05 19.44
CA GLY A 283 -5.65 -9.35 18.21
C GLY A 283 -7.15 -9.10 18.33
N THR A 284 -7.76 -9.53 19.44
CA THR A 284 -9.19 -9.33 19.69
C THR A 284 -9.57 -7.86 19.87
N CYS A 285 -8.78 -7.06 20.60
CA CYS A 285 -9.04 -5.63 20.73
C CYS A 285 -8.96 -4.93 19.37
N LEU A 286 -7.94 -5.20 18.54
CA LEU A 286 -7.83 -4.63 17.19
C LEU A 286 -9.01 -5.03 16.30
N SER A 287 -9.40 -6.31 16.32
CA SER A 287 -10.51 -6.82 15.52
C SER A 287 -11.85 -6.14 15.83
N ASN A 288 -12.04 -5.64 17.05
CA ASN A 288 -13.22 -4.89 17.46
C ASN A 288 -13.07 -3.38 17.22
N TYR A 289 -11.89 -2.82 17.53
CA TYR A 289 -11.65 -1.39 17.50
C TYR A 289 -11.58 -0.83 16.07
N LEU A 290 -10.86 -1.48 15.15
CA LEU A 290 -10.68 -0.95 13.79
C LEU A 290 -12.02 -0.82 13.02
N PRO A 291 -12.92 -1.84 13.03
CA PRO A 291 -14.24 -1.69 12.43
C PRO A 291 -15.11 -0.63 13.13
N ALA A 292 -15.03 -0.53 14.47
CA ALA A 292 -15.77 0.49 15.22
C ALA A 292 -15.34 1.92 14.82
N GLN A 293 -14.07 2.12 14.50
CA GLN A 293 -13.55 3.39 13.99
C GLN A 293 -13.76 3.58 12.47
N ARG A 294 -14.19 2.55 11.74
CA ARG A 294 -14.36 2.55 10.27
C ARG A 294 -13.09 3.05 9.56
N VAL A 295 -11.93 2.62 10.06
CA VAL A 295 -10.61 2.99 9.54
C VAL A 295 -10.06 1.87 8.68
N GLY A 296 -9.40 2.24 7.58
CA GLY A 296 -8.70 1.29 6.74
C GLY A 296 -7.49 0.69 7.46
N TRP A 297 -7.13 -0.53 7.12
CA TRP A 297 -6.02 -1.23 7.74
C TRP A 297 -5.31 -2.16 6.78
N MET A 298 -4.03 -2.41 7.04
CA MET A 298 -3.22 -3.39 6.32
C MET A 298 -2.40 -4.22 7.30
N MET A 299 -2.52 -5.54 7.23
CA MET A 299 -1.84 -6.44 8.14
C MET A 299 -0.42 -6.76 7.65
N TRP A 300 0.54 -6.80 8.57
CA TRP A 300 1.84 -7.42 8.32
C TRP A 300 1.70 -8.92 8.61
N VAL A 301 1.84 -9.84 7.64
CA VAL A 301 2.27 -9.67 6.24
C VAL A 301 1.68 -10.77 5.36
N VAL A 302 1.61 -10.59 4.03
CA VAL A 302 1.18 -11.66 3.12
C VAL A 302 2.23 -12.75 2.93
N ALA A 303 3.51 -12.42 3.16
CA ALA A 303 4.63 -13.27 2.83
C ALA A 303 4.61 -14.56 3.65
N GLY A 304 4.87 -15.71 3.02
CA GLY A 304 5.15 -16.95 3.73
C GLY A 304 6.64 -17.23 3.89
N SER A 305 7.47 -16.61 3.05
CA SER A 305 8.93 -16.72 3.10
C SER A 305 9.60 -15.53 2.43
N TYR A 306 10.91 -15.38 2.63
CA TYR A 306 11.75 -14.36 2.01
C TYR A 306 12.87 -15.00 1.20
N TYR A 307 13.24 -14.42 0.06
CA TYR A 307 14.44 -14.83 -0.69
C TYR A 307 15.67 -14.83 0.21
N VAL A 308 15.84 -13.75 0.97
CA VAL A 308 16.89 -13.56 1.99
C VAL A 308 16.30 -12.76 3.15
N ARG A 309 16.59 -13.17 4.38
CA ARG A 309 16.35 -12.38 5.59
C ARG A 309 17.42 -12.70 6.62
N GLU A 310 18.05 -11.68 7.18
CA GLU A 310 19.12 -11.83 8.18
C GLU A 310 20.22 -12.82 7.72
N LEU A 311 20.64 -12.69 6.45
CA LEU A 311 21.62 -13.55 5.77
C LEU A 311 21.20 -15.03 5.60
N THR A 312 19.96 -15.37 5.95
CA THR A 312 19.39 -16.70 5.76
C THR A 312 18.58 -16.70 4.47
N HIS A 313 18.90 -17.62 3.56
CA HIS A 313 18.14 -17.80 2.33
C HIS A 313 16.85 -18.54 2.61
N ASP A 314 15.78 -18.22 1.88
CA ASP A 314 14.49 -18.92 1.96
C ASP A 314 13.95 -18.98 3.40
N TYR A 315 13.93 -17.81 4.05
CA TYR A 315 13.59 -17.69 5.47
C TYR A 315 12.06 -17.76 5.66
N ASP A 316 11.60 -18.59 6.59
CA ASP A 316 10.17 -18.80 6.88
C ASP A 316 9.53 -17.63 7.65
N GLU A 317 8.37 -17.15 7.21
CA GLU A 317 7.67 -16.02 7.84
C GLU A 317 6.51 -16.50 8.73
N THR A 318 6.82 -16.70 10.01
CA THR A 318 5.86 -17.15 11.03
C THR A 318 4.74 -16.14 11.37
N TRP A 319 4.86 -14.89 10.95
CA TRP A 319 3.81 -13.85 11.04
C TRP A 319 2.99 -13.75 9.74
N GLY A 320 3.36 -14.55 8.75
CA GLY A 320 2.83 -14.55 7.40
C GLY A 320 1.47 -15.19 7.26
N LEU A 321 0.61 -14.60 6.43
CA LEU A 321 -0.70 -15.16 6.11
C LEU A 321 -0.67 -16.39 5.21
N LEU A 322 0.42 -16.58 4.46
CA LEU A 322 0.58 -17.70 3.55
C LEU A 322 1.62 -18.68 4.10
N ASN A 323 1.51 -19.94 3.69
CA ASN A 323 2.56 -20.93 3.96
C ASN A 323 3.87 -20.54 3.29
N HIS A 324 4.96 -21.19 3.72
CA HIS A 324 6.30 -21.02 3.16
C HIS A 324 6.38 -20.98 1.63
N ASP A 325 5.60 -21.83 0.95
CA ASP A 325 5.50 -21.97 -0.51
C ASP A 325 4.42 -21.07 -1.15
N TRP A 326 3.91 -20.12 -0.38
CA TRP A 326 2.91 -19.13 -0.77
C TRP A 326 1.57 -19.73 -1.25
N SER A 327 1.26 -20.99 -0.90
CA SER A 327 0.04 -21.70 -1.36
C SER A 327 -1.26 -21.30 -0.67
N GLY A 328 -1.18 -20.55 0.43
CA GLY A 328 -2.29 -20.30 1.37
C GLY A 328 -2.72 -21.51 2.19
#